data_AF-A0A529B0G9-F1
#
_entry.id   AF-A0A529B0G9-F1
#
_cell.length_a   1.000
_cell.length_b   1.000
_cell.length_c   1.000
_cell.angle_alpha   90.00
_cell.angle_beta   90.00
_cell.angle_gamma   90.00
#
_symmetry.space_group_name_H-M   'P 1'
#
loop_
_entity.id
_entity.type
_entity.pdbx_description
1 polymer ?
#
loop_
_entity_poly.entity_id
_entity_poly.type
_entity_poly.pdbx_seq_one_letter_code
_entity_poly.pdbx_strand_id
1 'polypeptide(L)' 'MRSGLHIGLDVSTDGALISREEIRNDRISAVGPLTRGTFFEIEAIPDIRVQCQRLATALLSQPSST' A
#
# COMPACT_ATOMS: atom_id res chain seq x y z
N MET A 1 0.28 8.90 8.29
CA MET A 1 0.65 10.14 7.58
C MET A 1 -0.21 10.22 6.34
N ARG A 2 -1.18 11.12 6.37
CA ARG A 2 -2.12 11.32 5.25
C ARG A 2 -1.38 11.92 4.07
N SER A 3 -1.71 11.45 2.88
CA SER A 3 -1.31 12.06 1.63
C SER A 3 -1.99 13.41 1.51
N GLY A 4 -1.26 14.49 1.82
CA GLY A 4 -1.77 15.88 1.76
C GLY A 4 -2.19 16.36 0.36
N LEU A 5 -2.07 15.51 -0.66
CA LEU A 5 -2.41 15.79 -2.06
C LEU A 5 -3.77 15.22 -2.49
N HIS A 6 -4.36 14.27 -1.76
CA HIS A 6 -5.66 13.62 -2.07
C HIS A 6 -5.78 13.01 -3.49
N ILE A 7 -4.67 12.61 -4.12
CA ILE A 7 -4.63 12.01 -5.47
C ILE A 7 -4.55 10.47 -5.48
N GLY A 8 -4.73 9.84 -4.32
CA GLY A 8 -4.69 8.40 -4.11
C GLY A 8 -5.16 8.04 -2.70
N LEU A 9 -5.05 6.75 -2.34
CA LEU A 9 -5.40 6.24 -1.03
C LEU A 9 -4.28 6.49 -0.02
N ASP A 10 -4.66 6.82 1.20
CA ASP A 10 -3.72 6.88 2.32
C ASP A 10 -3.20 5.47 2.61
N VAL A 11 -1.89 5.27 2.43
CA VAL A 11 -1.21 4.00 2.69
C VAL A 11 0.03 4.20 3.53
N SER A 12 0.39 3.19 4.31
CA SER A 12 1.70 3.07 4.95
C SER A 12 2.80 2.78 3.91
N THR A 13 4.05 2.82 4.34
CA THR A 13 5.23 2.57 3.49
C THR A 13 5.33 1.14 2.94
N ASP A 14 4.57 0.20 3.50
CA ASP A 14 4.41 -1.17 3.01
C ASP A 14 3.10 -1.40 2.26
N GLY A 15 2.34 -0.34 1.98
CA GLY A 15 1.13 -0.37 1.16
C GLY A 15 -0.16 -0.75 1.90
N ALA A 16 -0.13 -0.94 3.21
CA ALA A 16 -1.36 -1.16 3.98
C ALA A 16 -2.22 0.12 4.02
N LEU A 17 -3.54 -0.02 3.85
CA LEU A 17 -4.43 1.14 3.90
C LEU A 17 -4.44 1.77 5.29
N ILE A 18 -4.53 3.09 5.32
CA ILE A 18 -4.69 3.89 6.54
C ILE A 18 -6.12 4.45 6.55
N SER A 19 -6.86 4.22 7.63
CA SER A 19 -8.21 4.74 7.82
C SER A 19 -8.20 6.25 8.10
N ARG A 20 -9.39 6.85 8.16
CA ARG A 20 -9.53 8.28 8.53
C ARG A 20 -9.04 8.58 9.95
N GLU A 21 -9.02 7.57 10.81
CA GLU A 21 -8.55 7.62 12.20
C GLU A 21 -7.04 7.32 12.33
N GLU A 22 -6.28 7.33 11.22
CA GLU A 22 -4.86 6.94 11.14
C GLU A 22 -4.58 5.48 11.52
N ILE A 23 -5.58 4.60 11.44
CA ILE A 23 -5.43 3.19 11.78
C ILE A 23 -5.01 2.41 10.55
N ARG A 24 -3.89 1.68 10.64
CA ARG A 24 -3.42 0.75 9.62
C ARG A 24 -4.36 -0.46 9.50
N ASN A 25 -4.64 -0.90 8.28
CA ASN A 25 -5.41 -2.09 8.00
C ASN A 25 -4.51 -3.32 7.83
N ASP A 26 -4.78 -4.41 8.55
CA ASP A 26 -3.97 -5.63 8.49
C ASP A 26 -4.35 -6.57 7.34
N ARG A 27 -5.46 -6.31 6.65
CA ARG A 27 -6.05 -7.20 5.64
C ARG A 27 -6.14 -6.60 4.25
N ILE A 28 -6.03 -5.28 4.14
CA ILE A 28 -6.21 -4.56 2.88
C ILE A 28 -4.98 -3.71 2.60
N SER A 29 -4.37 -3.98 1.45
CA SER A 29 -3.22 -3.26 0.93
C SER A 29 -3.51 -2.74 -0.47
N ALA A 30 -2.90 -1.62 -0.85
CA ALA A 30 -2.95 -1.06 -2.19
C ALA A 30 -1.57 -1.08 -2.85
N VAL A 31 -1.56 -1.20 -4.17
CA VAL A 31 -0.35 -1.21 -5.00
C VAL A 31 -0.54 -0.30 -6.21
N GLY A 32 0.56 0.20 -6.75
CA GLY A 32 0.60 1.00 -7.97
C GLY A 32 -0.11 2.35 -7.83
N PRO A 33 -0.83 2.83 -8.85
CA PRO A 33 -1.34 4.20 -8.89
C PRO A 33 -2.31 4.57 -7.76
N LEU A 34 -2.90 3.58 -7.09
CA LEU A 34 -3.75 3.79 -5.91
C LEU A 34 -2.97 4.38 -4.73
N THR A 35 -1.64 4.27 -4.72
CA THR A 35 -0.78 4.81 -3.65
C THR A 35 -0.24 6.20 -3.95
N ARG A 36 -0.74 6.88 -5.01
CA ARG A 36 -0.32 8.24 -5.39
C ARG A 36 -0.56 9.20 -4.21
N GLY A 37 0.50 9.84 -3.73
CA GLY A 37 0.46 10.72 -2.56
C GLY A 37 1.39 10.26 -1.44
N THR A 38 1.47 8.94 -1.19
CA THR A 38 2.50 8.35 -0.30
C THR A 38 3.78 8.08 -1.09
N PHE A 39 3.65 7.62 -2.33
CA PHE A 39 4.78 7.46 -3.25
C PHE A 39 4.58 8.38 -4.45
N PHE A 40 5.62 9.13 -4.83
CA PHE A 40 5.62 9.99 -6.04
C PHE A 40 5.32 9.14 -7.28
N GLU A 41 4.52 9.63 -8.23
CA GLU A 41 3.92 8.90 -9.37
C GLU A 41 4.57 7.54 -9.72
N ILE A 42 4.07 6.46 -9.11
CA ILE A 42 4.44 5.08 -9.50
C ILE A 42 3.42 4.59 -10.53
N GLU A 43 3.67 4.90 -11.80
CA GLU A 43 2.84 4.43 -12.93
C GLU A 43 3.51 3.31 -13.74
N ALA A 44 4.84 3.20 -13.67
CA ALA A 44 5.58 2.25 -14.49
C ALA A 44 5.28 0.81 -14.06
N ILE A 45 4.85 -0.01 -15.03
CA ILE A 45 4.51 -1.43 -14.82
C ILE A 45 5.64 -2.21 -14.11
N PRO A 46 6.94 -2.02 -14.42
CA PRO A 46 8.02 -2.70 -13.70
C PRO A 46 8.01 -2.45 -12.18
N ASP A 47 7.83 -1.20 -11.77
CA ASP A 47 7.78 -0.82 -10.35
C ASP A 47 6.56 -1.41 -9.65
N ILE A 48 5.40 -1.40 -10.32
CA ILE A 48 4.17 -2.03 -9.81
C ILE A 48 4.40 -3.54 -9.59
N ARG A 49 5.10 -4.23 -10.52
CA ARG A 49 5.43 -5.65 -10.34
C ARG A 49 6.31 -5.90 -9.11
N VAL A 50 7.29 -5.02 -8.85
CA VAL A 50 8.12 -5.11 -7.64
C VAL A 50 7.29 -4.90 -6.38
N GLN A 51 6.35 -3.95 -6.38
CA GLN A 51 5.42 -3.78 -5.24
C GLN A 51 4.57 -5.03 -4.99
N CYS A 52 3.98 -5.59 -6.05
CA CYS A 52 3.20 -6.83 -5.97
C CYS A 52 4.04 -7.99 -5.42
N GLN A 53 5.29 -8.13 -5.88
CA GLN A 53 6.19 -9.16 -5.37
C GLN A 53 6.48 -8.98 -3.87
N ARG A 54 6.76 -7.74 -3.43
CA ARG A 54 7.01 -7.44 -2.02
C ARG A 54 5.78 -7.74 -1.15
N LEU A 55 4.59 -7.32 -1.61
CA LEU A 55 3.33 -7.59 -0.91
C LEU A 55 3.06 -9.10 -0.82
N ALA A 56 3.24 -9.84 -1.91
CA ALA A 56 3.05 -11.29 -1.92
C ALA A 56 3.98 -11.99 -0.92
N THR A 57 5.26 -11.62 -0.88
CA THR A 57 6.21 -12.15 0.10
C THR A 57 5.78 -11.85 1.53
N ALA A 58 5.30 -10.63 1.80
CA ALA A 58 4.82 -10.25 3.13
C ALA A 58 3.59 -11.07 3.54
N LEU A 59 2.61 -11.24 2.65
CA LEU A 59 1.40 -12.03 2.90
C LEU A 59 1.71 -13.50 3.20
N LEU A 60 2.62 -14.10 2.44
CA LEU A 60 3.08 -15.48 2.67
C LEU A 60 3.84 -15.65 3.99
N SER A 61 4.42 -14.58 4.52
CA SER A 61 5.15 -14.58 5.79
C SER A 61 4.24 -14.33 6.99
N GLN A 62 2.97 -13.94 6.77
CA GLN A 62 2.04 -13.73 7.87
C GLN A 62 1.48 -15.07 8.37
N PRO A 63 1.37 -15.25 9.70
CA PRO A 63 0.66 -16.40 10.24
C PRO A 63 -0.80 -16.33 9.80
N SER A 64 -1.35 -17.46 9.37
CA SER A 64 -2.76 -17.57 8.99
C SER A 64 -3.63 -17.15 10.18
N SER A 65 -4.27 -15.99 10.10
CA SER A 65 -5.27 -15.61 11.10
C SER A 65 -6.43 -16.60 11.01
N THR A 66 -6.54 -17.47 12.02
CA THR A 66 -7.65 -18.41 12.22
C THR A 66 -8.86 -17.65 12.77
#